data_AF-A0A1G2MU22-F1
#
_entry.id   AF-A0A1G2MU22-F1
#
_cell.length_a   1.000
_cell.length_b   1.000
_cell.length_c   1.000
_cell.angle_alpha   90.00
_cell.angle_beta   90.00
_cell.angle_gamma   90.00
#
_symmetry.space_group_name_H-M   'P 1'
#
loop_
_entity.id
_entity.type
_entity.pdbx_description
1 polymer ?
#
loop_
_entity_poly.entity_id
_entity_poly.type
_entity_poly.pdbx_seq_one_letter_code
_entity_poly.pdbx_strand_id
1 'polypeptide(L)'
;MRFKLKIVGTISWIKVVRGKFIILSIFLLVPFAISAQVLISEIMYDAPGADTGREWIEIENTSASPISLTGWKLNEQSVNHMLTVSQGTSTLLGGAFAIIASDPEKFRTDWPHFSGTIFDSSFSLSNTGETFSLRNNTSAFVDQISYYSSQGASGDGESLQRVGGSWAASSPTPGAKNVILPRPPAPPPTAASTQPPAKKVVSPTSSKIQPSVSNALPASSIATTSGYVLPVPTKDSSFKWYLLLGLVVVIGGLAYWIGGREKKKDGELSAEDFTIIEEKNEHQDG
;
A
#
# COMPACT_ATOMS: atom_id res chain seq x y z
N MET A 1 24.38 80.08 -43.41
CA MET A 1 25.32 79.04 -43.88
C MET A 1 25.69 78.15 -42.70
N ARG A 2 25.62 76.83 -42.88
CA ARG A 2 26.00 75.80 -41.89
C ARG A 2 27.51 75.50 -41.95
N PHE A 3 27.96 74.76 -40.91
CA PHE A 3 29.18 73.92 -40.77
C PHE A 3 30.36 74.61 -40.07
N LYS A 4 31.14 74.02 -39.14
CA LYS A 4 31.40 72.68 -38.54
C LYS A 4 32.04 72.97 -37.14
N LEU A 5 32.21 72.07 -36.16
CA LEU A 5 33.24 71.03 -36.17
C LEU A 5 33.37 70.25 -34.82
N LYS A 6 33.44 68.91 -34.96
CA LYS A 6 34.16 67.83 -34.21
C LYS A 6 33.90 67.50 -32.72
N ILE A 7 33.15 66.41 -32.58
CA ILE A 7 33.37 65.14 -31.83
C ILE A 7 34.76 64.94 -31.21
N VAL A 8 34.83 64.54 -29.93
CA VAL A 8 35.68 63.43 -29.40
C VAL A 8 35.04 62.87 -28.12
N GLY A 9 34.91 61.54 -28.00
CA GLY A 9 34.63 60.89 -26.71
C GLY A 9 33.90 59.55 -26.80
N THR A 10 34.56 58.53 -27.31
CA THR A 10 34.11 57.13 -27.22
C THR A 10 34.29 56.60 -25.80
N ILE A 11 33.22 56.13 -25.14
CA ILE A 11 33.33 55.17 -24.04
C ILE A 11 32.30 54.06 -24.26
N SER A 12 32.78 52.98 -24.87
CA SER A 12 32.14 51.68 -24.90
C SER A 12 32.47 50.93 -23.61
N TRP A 13 31.51 50.75 -22.70
CA TRP A 13 31.49 49.65 -21.71
C TRP A 13 30.05 49.31 -21.33
N ILE A 14 29.24 48.86 -22.30
CA ILE A 14 28.08 48.02 -21.96
C ILE A 14 28.64 46.61 -21.73
N LYS A 15 29.10 46.37 -20.50
CA LYS A 15 29.26 45.00 -20.00
C LYS A 15 27.87 44.44 -19.77
N VAL A 16 27.47 43.63 -20.74
CA VAL A 16 26.36 42.68 -20.66
C VAL A 16 26.25 42.13 -19.25
N VAL A 17 25.14 42.41 -18.54
CA VAL A 17 24.75 41.65 -17.35
C VAL A 17 24.33 40.27 -17.83
N ARG A 18 25.32 39.43 -18.10
CA ARG A 18 25.16 37.99 -18.25
C ARG A 18 25.08 37.41 -16.85
N GLY A 19 23.95 36.81 -16.52
CA GLY A 19 23.99 35.63 -15.67
C GLY A 19 23.08 35.64 -14.45
N LYS A 20 22.13 34.70 -14.51
CA LYS A 20 21.60 33.91 -13.39
C LYS A 20 20.48 34.55 -12.56
N PHE A 21 19.46 35.05 -13.22
CA PHE A 21 18.08 34.87 -12.74
C PHE A 21 17.51 33.57 -13.32
N ILE A 22 18.04 32.45 -12.87
CA ILE A 22 17.33 31.18 -12.85
C ILE A 22 17.64 30.62 -11.47
N ILE A 23 16.91 31.11 -10.46
CA ILE A 23 16.65 30.27 -9.30
C ILE A 23 15.79 29.16 -9.88
N LEU A 24 16.49 28.12 -10.32
CA LEU A 24 15.91 26.86 -10.71
C LEU A 24 15.16 26.42 -9.46
N SER A 25 13.85 26.69 -9.44
CA SER A 25 12.90 25.98 -8.61
C SER A 25 12.99 24.51 -9.03
N ILE A 26 14.05 23.84 -8.61
CA ILE A 26 14.01 22.43 -8.24
C ILE A 26 13.18 22.41 -6.96
N PHE A 27 11.89 22.74 -7.10
CA PHE A 27 10.89 22.21 -6.20
C PHE A 27 10.94 20.73 -6.51
N LEU A 28 11.64 20.02 -5.64
CA LEU A 28 11.85 18.59 -5.66
C LEU A 28 10.53 17.92 -6.06
N LEU A 29 10.38 17.58 -7.35
CA LEU A 29 9.35 16.69 -7.85
C LEU A 29 9.72 15.31 -7.33
N VAL A 30 9.59 15.12 -6.01
CA VAL A 30 9.50 13.77 -5.47
C VAL A 30 8.17 13.28 -6.01
N PRO A 31 8.14 12.28 -6.90
CA PRO A 31 6.87 11.66 -7.26
C PRO A 31 6.32 11.09 -5.96
N PHE A 32 5.30 11.74 -5.40
CA PHE A 32 4.49 11.11 -4.38
C PHE A 32 3.74 10.00 -5.10
N ALA A 33 4.29 8.79 -5.06
CA ALA A 33 3.57 7.63 -5.53
C ALA A 33 2.35 7.49 -4.60
N ILE A 34 1.17 7.88 -5.12
CA ILE A 34 -0.11 7.62 -4.45
C ILE A 34 -0.32 6.11 -4.58
N SER A 35 0.24 5.36 -3.65
CA SER A 35 -0.05 3.94 -3.49
C SER A 35 -1.35 3.83 -2.69
N ALA A 36 -2.30 3.04 -3.18
CA ALA A 36 -3.49 2.71 -2.41
C ALA A 36 -3.07 1.94 -1.15
N GLN A 37 -3.56 2.42 0.00
CA GLN A 37 -3.15 1.90 1.31
C GLN A 37 -3.78 0.54 1.62
N VAL A 38 -4.90 0.23 0.97
CA VAL A 38 -5.54 -1.08 1.03
C VAL A 38 -5.70 -1.56 -0.40
N LEU A 39 -5.19 -2.75 -0.70
CA LEU A 39 -5.22 -3.35 -2.02
C LEU A 39 -6.04 -4.63 -1.99
N ILE A 40 -6.68 -4.94 -3.11
CA ILE A 40 -7.22 -6.28 -3.34
C ILE A 40 -6.02 -7.19 -3.65
N SER A 41 -5.80 -8.21 -2.81
CA SER A 41 -4.67 -9.14 -2.91
C SER A 41 -5.06 -10.46 -3.57
N GLU A 42 -6.26 -10.99 -3.32
CA GLU A 42 -6.65 -12.32 -3.77
C GLU A 42 -8.16 -12.39 -4.08
N ILE A 43 -8.53 -13.20 -5.07
CA ILE A 43 -9.91 -13.34 -5.55
C ILE A 43 -10.23 -14.83 -5.76
N MET A 44 -11.18 -15.34 -4.99
CA MET A 44 -11.84 -16.62 -5.24
C MET A 44 -13.20 -16.35 -5.88
N TYR A 45 -13.24 -16.34 -7.22
CA TYR A 45 -14.45 -16.00 -7.98
C TYR A 45 -15.22 -17.23 -8.48
N ASP A 46 -14.60 -18.41 -8.49
CA ASP A 46 -15.19 -19.66 -9.00
C ASP A 46 -14.67 -20.83 -8.16
N ALA A 47 -15.29 -21.04 -7.00
CA ALA A 47 -14.89 -22.10 -6.07
C ALA A 47 -15.23 -23.48 -6.65
N PRO A 48 -14.44 -24.54 -6.33
CA PRO A 48 -14.63 -25.86 -6.94
C PRO A 48 -15.98 -26.46 -6.53
N GLY A 49 -16.76 -26.91 -7.53
CA GLY A 49 -18.09 -27.49 -7.32
C GLY A 49 -19.20 -26.44 -7.38
N ALA A 50 -20.14 -26.48 -6.44
CA ALA A 50 -21.09 -25.39 -6.28
C ALA A 50 -20.38 -24.21 -5.59
N ASP A 51 -20.36 -23.07 -6.27
CA ASP A 51 -19.68 -21.83 -5.86
C ASP A 51 -20.57 -20.90 -5.02
N THR A 52 -21.89 -21.10 -5.02
CA THR A 52 -22.85 -20.23 -4.34
C THR A 52 -22.48 -20.00 -2.87
N GLY A 53 -22.12 -18.76 -2.54
CA GLY A 53 -21.68 -18.35 -1.19
C GLY A 53 -20.27 -18.81 -0.80
N ARG A 54 -19.45 -19.25 -1.76
CA ARG A 54 -18.06 -19.66 -1.51
C ARG A 54 -17.06 -18.71 -2.16
N GLU A 55 -17.56 -17.64 -2.76
CA GLU A 55 -16.75 -16.54 -3.29
C GLU A 55 -16.26 -15.65 -2.15
N TRP A 56 -15.01 -15.22 -2.27
CA TRP A 56 -14.39 -14.29 -1.32
C TRP A 56 -13.29 -13.48 -1.99
N ILE A 57 -13.04 -12.31 -1.41
CA ILE A 57 -12.00 -11.37 -1.83
C ILE A 57 -11.11 -11.13 -0.62
N GLU A 58 -9.79 -11.18 -0.80
CA GLU A 58 -8.84 -10.76 0.21
C GLU A 58 -8.36 -9.34 -0.06
N ILE A 59 -8.21 -8.58 1.03
CA ILE A 59 -7.62 -7.26 1.03
C ILE A 59 -6.39 -7.22 1.94
N GLU A 60 -5.37 -6.47 1.53
CA GLU A 60 -4.15 -6.21 2.29
C GLU A 60 -4.03 -4.72 2.61
N ASN A 61 -3.76 -4.38 3.87
CA ASN A 61 -3.27 -3.05 4.22
C ASN A 61 -1.76 -2.97 3.94
N THR A 62 -1.36 -2.30 2.87
CA THR A 62 0.05 -2.16 2.45
C THR A 62 0.81 -1.08 3.21
N SER A 63 0.12 -0.29 4.03
CA SER A 63 0.74 0.73 4.88
C SER A 63 1.28 0.13 6.19
N ALA A 64 2.10 0.89 6.91
CA ALA A 64 2.56 0.50 8.25
C ALA A 64 1.55 0.85 9.36
N SER A 65 0.53 1.64 9.05
CA SER A 65 -0.43 2.17 10.03
C SER A 65 -1.74 1.39 10.00
N PRO A 66 -2.42 1.23 11.13
CA PRO A 66 -3.76 0.64 11.14
C PRO A 66 -4.76 1.52 10.38
N ILE A 67 -5.67 0.88 9.63
CA ILE A 67 -6.72 1.54 8.85
C ILE A 67 -8.09 1.02 9.31
N SER A 68 -9.00 1.92 9.61
CA SER A 68 -10.40 1.57 9.87
C SER A 68 -11.15 1.38 8.56
N LEU A 69 -11.75 0.20 8.41
CA LEU A 69 -12.61 -0.18 7.30
C LEU A 69 -14.10 0.06 7.60
N THR A 70 -14.43 0.73 8.72
CA THR A 70 -15.82 1.06 9.06
C THR A 70 -16.46 1.91 7.95
N GLY A 71 -17.61 1.44 7.43
CA GLY A 71 -18.37 2.14 6.39
C GLY A 71 -17.83 1.96 4.97
N TRP A 72 -16.77 1.17 4.80
CA TRP A 72 -16.25 0.77 3.49
C TRP A 72 -17.25 -0.15 2.78
N LYS A 73 -17.15 -0.17 1.46
CA LYS A 73 -18.07 -0.90 0.60
C LYS A 73 -17.31 -1.60 -0.52
N LEU A 74 -17.74 -2.81 -0.85
CA LEU A 74 -17.43 -3.41 -2.13
C LEU A 74 -18.40 -2.84 -3.16
N ASN A 75 -17.92 -2.45 -4.33
CA ASN A 75 -18.74 -1.96 -5.41
C ASN A 75 -18.55 -2.84 -6.65
N GLU A 76 -19.57 -3.61 -6.97
CA GLU A 76 -19.67 -4.45 -8.16
C GLU A 76 -20.98 -4.12 -8.89
N GLN A 77 -20.96 -4.20 -10.22
CA GLN A 77 -22.12 -3.91 -11.08
C GLN A 77 -22.86 -2.59 -10.75
N SER A 78 -22.12 -1.55 -10.34
CA SER A 78 -22.64 -0.24 -9.89
C SER A 78 -23.48 -0.27 -8.60
N VAL A 79 -23.53 -1.39 -7.88
CA VAL A 79 -24.17 -1.53 -6.57
C VAL A 79 -23.11 -1.44 -5.47
N ASN A 80 -23.43 -0.83 -4.32
CA ASN A 80 -22.49 -0.75 -3.19
C ASN A 80 -22.96 -1.69 -2.07
N HIS A 81 -22.10 -2.64 -1.71
CA HIS A 81 -22.32 -3.66 -0.69
C HIS A 81 -21.50 -3.29 0.54
N MET A 82 -22.16 -3.13 1.69
CA MET A 82 -21.49 -2.70 2.92
C MET A 82 -20.61 -3.82 3.48
N LEU A 83 -19.40 -3.49 3.92
CA LEU A 83 -18.55 -4.42 4.67
C LEU A 83 -18.97 -4.43 6.14
N THR A 84 -19.48 -5.56 6.63
CA THR A 84 -19.90 -5.74 8.02
C THR A 84 -19.01 -6.74 8.71
N VAL A 85 -18.49 -6.45 9.90
CA VAL A 85 -17.60 -7.39 10.61
C VAL A 85 -18.38 -8.65 11.00
N SER A 86 -17.95 -9.81 10.49
CA SER A 86 -18.43 -11.14 10.89
C SER A 86 -17.49 -11.81 11.89
N GLN A 87 -16.18 -11.56 11.78
CA GLN A 87 -15.14 -12.07 12.68
C GLN A 87 -14.02 -11.02 12.82
N GLY A 88 -13.42 -10.90 14.01
CA GLY A 88 -12.30 -9.98 14.24
C GLY A 88 -12.75 -8.55 14.49
N THR A 89 -12.07 -7.57 13.86
CA THR A 89 -12.37 -6.14 14.07
C THR A 89 -12.40 -5.38 12.74
N SER A 90 -13.07 -4.22 12.71
CA SER A 90 -13.11 -3.36 11.52
C SER A 90 -11.79 -2.60 11.27
N THR A 91 -10.78 -2.74 12.14
CA THR A 91 -9.48 -2.10 11.97
C THR A 91 -8.47 -3.11 11.45
N LEU A 92 -7.94 -2.85 10.26
CA LEU A 92 -6.92 -3.67 9.63
C LEU A 92 -5.53 -3.10 9.96
N LEU A 93 -4.72 -3.86 10.69
CA LEU A 93 -3.35 -3.46 11.04
C LEU A 93 -2.46 -3.31 9.79
N GLY A 94 -1.37 -2.56 9.90
CA GLY A 94 -0.42 -2.41 8.81
C GLY A 94 0.21 -3.76 8.43
N GLY A 95 0.26 -4.06 7.14
CA GLY A 95 0.72 -5.34 6.58
C GLY A 95 -0.22 -6.54 6.82
N ALA A 96 -1.39 -6.33 7.42
CA ALA A 96 -2.34 -7.40 7.70
C ALA A 96 -3.36 -7.58 6.57
N PHE A 97 -3.98 -8.76 6.57
CA PHE A 97 -4.97 -9.21 5.59
C PHE A 97 -6.36 -9.36 6.23
N ALA A 98 -7.40 -9.18 5.42
CA ALA A 98 -8.77 -9.48 5.79
C ALA A 98 -9.54 -10.08 4.62
N ILE A 99 -10.54 -10.89 4.94
CA ILE A 99 -11.42 -11.54 3.97
C ILE A 99 -12.73 -10.78 3.88
N ILE A 100 -13.22 -10.54 2.68
CA ILE A 100 -14.59 -10.12 2.38
C ILE A 100 -15.28 -11.33 1.74
N ALA A 101 -16.17 -11.98 2.48
CA ALA A 101 -16.84 -13.20 2.05
C ALA A 101 -18.29 -12.91 1.65
N SER A 102 -18.78 -13.60 0.61
CA SER A 102 -20.19 -13.58 0.20
C SER A 102 -21.11 -14.32 1.20
N ASP A 103 -20.57 -15.34 1.88
CA ASP A 103 -21.18 -16.03 3.01
C ASP A 103 -20.06 -16.43 4.01
N PRO A 104 -19.92 -15.68 5.12
CA PRO A 104 -18.87 -15.94 6.11
C PRO A 104 -18.94 -17.32 6.77
N GLU A 105 -20.11 -17.95 6.89
CA GLU A 105 -20.23 -19.28 7.51
C GLU A 105 -19.68 -20.37 6.61
N LYS A 106 -19.96 -20.27 5.30
CA LYS A 106 -19.35 -21.17 4.31
C LYS A 106 -17.84 -20.97 4.23
N PHE A 107 -17.38 -19.72 4.23
CA PHE A 107 -15.95 -19.43 4.28
C PHE A 107 -15.28 -20.10 5.50
N ARG A 108 -15.86 -19.98 6.70
CA ARG A 108 -15.35 -20.65 7.91
C ARG A 108 -15.37 -22.18 7.81
N THR A 109 -16.32 -22.75 7.08
CA THR A 109 -16.41 -24.19 6.84
C THR A 109 -15.29 -24.66 5.91
N ASP A 110 -15.01 -23.92 4.85
CA ASP A 110 -13.92 -24.22 3.91
C ASP A 110 -12.53 -23.94 4.51
N TRP A 111 -12.42 -22.92 5.36
CA TRP A 111 -11.17 -22.44 5.96
C TRP A 111 -11.22 -22.44 7.50
N PRO A 112 -11.36 -23.61 8.15
CA PRO A 112 -11.59 -23.71 9.60
C PRO A 112 -10.42 -23.24 10.47
N HIS A 113 -9.24 -23.05 9.87
CA HIS A 113 -8.04 -22.56 10.55
C HIS A 113 -7.80 -21.06 10.36
N PHE A 114 -8.63 -20.37 9.57
CA PHE A 114 -8.51 -18.93 9.40
C PHE A 114 -8.99 -18.19 10.66
N SER A 115 -8.08 -17.43 11.29
CA SER A 115 -8.33 -16.68 12.52
C SER A 115 -8.28 -15.16 12.34
N GLY A 116 -8.22 -14.67 11.11
CA GLY A 116 -8.14 -13.24 10.79
C GLY A 116 -9.50 -12.53 10.82
N THR A 117 -9.53 -11.29 10.34
CA THR A 117 -10.78 -10.52 10.17
C THR A 117 -11.56 -11.06 8.97
N ILE A 118 -12.88 -11.26 9.15
CA ILE A 118 -13.83 -11.57 8.08
C ILE A 118 -14.90 -10.50 8.06
N PHE A 119 -15.13 -9.92 6.89
CA PHE A 119 -16.28 -9.09 6.58
C PHE A 119 -17.33 -9.90 5.82
N ASP A 120 -18.58 -9.75 6.23
CA ASP A 120 -19.76 -10.11 5.46
C ASP A 120 -20.07 -9.01 4.45
N SER A 121 -20.39 -9.40 3.21
CA SER A 121 -20.82 -8.50 2.14
C SER A 121 -21.64 -9.27 1.12
N SER A 122 -22.79 -8.74 0.73
CA SER A 122 -23.76 -9.43 -0.13
C SER A 122 -23.49 -9.24 -1.63
N PHE A 123 -22.38 -9.75 -2.15
CA PHE A 123 -21.97 -9.65 -3.56
C PHE A 123 -22.01 -11.01 -4.27
N SER A 124 -21.91 -11.00 -5.61
CA SER A 124 -21.59 -12.20 -6.39
C SER A 124 -20.71 -11.85 -7.59
N LEU A 125 -19.68 -12.65 -7.83
CA LEU A 125 -18.69 -12.47 -8.89
C LEU A 125 -19.00 -13.37 -10.08
N SER A 126 -18.89 -12.84 -11.30
CA SER A 126 -19.05 -13.63 -12.53
C SER A 126 -17.92 -14.65 -12.76
N ASN A 127 -18.26 -15.93 -12.99
CA ASN A 127 -17.25 -16.97 -13.32
C ASN A 127 -16.54 -16.74 -14.66
N THR A 128 -16.96 -15.76 -15.46
CA THR A 128 -16.32 -15.44 -16.75
C THR A 128 -15.38 -14.24 -16.69
N GLY A 129 -15.56 -13.36 -15.70
CA GLY A 129 -14.83 -12.11 -15.56
C GLY A 129 -15.73 -10.95 -15.17
N GLU A 130 -15.20 -10.03 -14.37
CA GLU A 130 -15.92 -8.87 -13.85
C GLU A 130 -14.96 -7.72 -13.50
N THR A 131 -15.50 -6.51 -13.37
CA THR A 131 -14.82 -5.37 -12.75
C THR A 131 -15.53 -4.94 -11.48
N PHE A 132 -14.79 -4.87 -10.38
CA PHE A 132 -15.29 -4.40 -9.10
C PHE A 132 -14.25 -3.53 -8.41
N SER A 133 -14.67 -2.81 -7.37
CA SER A 133 -13.83 -1.87 -6.65
C SER A 133 -14.10 -1.86 -5.16
N LEU A 134 -13.10 -1.42 -4.41
CA LEU A 134 -13.19 -1.15 -2.99
C LEU A 134 -13.34 0.35 -2.79
N ARG A 135 -14.37 0.77 -2.03
CA ARG A 135 -14.66 2.17 -1.74
C ARG A 135 -14.60 2.43 -0.24
N ASN A 136 -13.97 3.53 0.15
CA ASN A 136 -13.89 3.90 1.56
C ASN A 136 -15.21 4.53 2.06
N ASN A 137 -15.22 4.95 3.32
CA ASN A 137 -16.37 5.59 3.96
C ASN A 137 -16.81 6.92 3.33
N THR A 138 -15.94 7.63 2.61
CA THR A 138 -16.27 8.84 1.85
C THR A 138 -16.70 8.53 0.40
N SER A 139 -16.84 7.24 0.06
CA SER A 139 -17.17 6.75 -1.28
C SER A 139 -16.09 7.01 -2.34
N ALA A 140 -14.86 7.33 -1.92
CA ALA A 140 -13.72 7.40 -2.84
C ALA A 140 -13.27 5.98 -3.21
N PHE A 141 -12.86 5.79 -4.47
CA PHE A 141 -12.23 4.55 -4.92
C PHE A 141 -10.87 4.39 -4.23
N VAL A 142 -10.65 3.21 -3.64
CA VAL A 142 -9.39 2.84 -2.97
C VAL A 142 -8.58 1.93 -3.89
N ASP A 143 -9.20 0.86 -4.39
CA ASP A 143 -8.63 -0.04 -5.39
C ASP A 143 -9.74 -0.49 -6.35
N GLN A 144 -9.36 -0.81 -7.58
CA GLN A 144 -10.28 -1.31 -8.61
C GLN A 144 -9.57 -2.36 -9.44
N ILE A 145 -10.26 -3.46 -9.72
CA ILE A 145 -9.71 -4.57 -10.48
C ILE A 145 -10.70 -5.08 -11.51
N SER A 146 -10.15 -5.55 -12.62
CA SER A 146 -10.85 -6.38 -13.60
C SER A 146 -10.15 -7.73 -13.65
N TYR A 147 -10.90 -8.81 -13.58
CA TYR A 147 -10.37 -10.16 -13.81
C TYR A 147 -11.12 -10.86 -14.96
N TYR A 148 -10.50 -11.89 -15.51
CA TYR A 148 -11.03 -12.71 -16.59
C TYR A 148 -10.72 -14.18 -16.30
N SER A 149 -11.67 -15.06 -16.63
CA SER A 149 -11.48 -16.52 -16.51
C SER A 149 -10.25 -17.05 -17.27
N SER A 150 -9.84 -16.37 -18.34
CA SER A 150 -8.61 -16.70 -19.08
C SER A 150 -7.32 -16.54 -18.26
N GLN A 151 -7.38 -15.94 -17.07
CA GLN A 151 -6.26 -15.82 -16.13
C GLN A 151 -6.12 -17.04 -15.19
N GLY A 152 -7.05 -18.00 -15.25
CA GLY A 152 -7.08 -19.21 -14.42
C GLY A 152 -7.99 -19.07 -13.19
N ALA A 153 -7.90 -20.02 -12.24
CA ALA A 153 -8.75 -20.10 -11.04
C ALA A 153 -10.24 -20.23 -11.35
N SER A 154 -10.59 -20.99 -12.41
CA SER A 154 -11.95 -21.18 -12.91
C SER A 154 -12.52 -22.53 -12.42
N GLY A 155 -12.83 -22.63 -11.13
CA GLY A 155 -13.47 -23.83 -10.56
C GLY A 155 -12.51 -24.99 -10.28
N ASP A 156 -11.20 -24.75 -10.38
CA ASP A 156 -10.13 -25.74 -10.18
C ASP A 156 -9.56 -25.76 -8.74
N GLY A 157 -10.09 -24.92 -7.85
CA GLY A 157 -9.64 -24.79 -6.47
C GLY A 157 -8.50 -23.79 -6.27
N GLU A 158 -8.02 -23.15 -7.35
CA GLU A 158 -7.09 -22.04 -7.27
C GLU A 158 -7.84 -20.71 -7.05
N SER A 159 -7.10 -19.67 -6.69
CA SER A 159 -7.57 -18.28 -6.63
C SER A 159 -6.68 -17.41 -7.52
N LEU A 160 -7.18 -16.26 -7.95
CA LEU A 160 -6.34 -15.25 -8.59
C LEU A 160 -5.62 -14.45 -7.51
N GLN A 161 -4.30 -14.41 -7.59
CA GLN A 161 -3.44 -13.72 -6.63
C GLN A 161 -2.65 -12.59 -7.28
N ARG A 162 -2.58 -11.46 -6.59
CA ARG A 162 -1.77 -10.31 -6.98
C ARG A 162 -0.33 -10.46 -6.45
N VAL A 163 0.63 -10.63 -7.34
CA VAL A 163 2.07 -10.74 -7.02
C VAL A 163 2.87 -9.80 -7.92
N GLY A 164 3.67 -8.90 -7.31
CA GLY A 164 4.49 -7.96 -8.07
C GLY A 164 3.69 -7.04 -9.00
N GLY A 165 2.41 -6.79 -8.71
CA GLY A 165 1.50 -5.99 -9.54
C GLY A 165 0.83 -6.75 -10.68
N SER A 166 1.13 -8.05 -10.84
CA SER A 166 0.51 -8.93 -11.84
C SER A 166 -0.41 -9.94 -11.17
N TRP A 167 -1.38 -10.45 -11.91
CA TRP A 167 -2.33 -11.47 -11.43
C TRP A 167 -1.98 -12.83 -12.02
N ALA A 168 -2.02 -13.87 -11.18
CA ALA A 168 -1.84 -15.25 -11.60
C ALA A 168 -2.66 -16.19 -10.71
N ALA A 169 -3.13 -17.29 -11.29
CA ALA A 169 -3.75 -18.36 -10.54
C ALA A 169 -2.71 -19.13 -9.69
N SER A 170 -3.07 -19.45 -8.46
CA SER A 170 -2.23 -20.21 -7.52
C SER A 170 -3.10 -20.85 -6.42
N SER A 171 -2.52 -21.73 -5.61
CA SER A 171 -3.19 -22.27 -4.42
C SER A 171 -3.56 -21.16 -3.43
N PRO A 172 -4.78 -21.11 -2.88
CA PRO A 172 -5.22 -19.94 -2.14
C PRO A 172 -4.45 -19.68 -0.83
N THR A 173 -4.30 -18.40 -0.46
CA THR A 173 -3.47 -17.95 0.67
C THR A 173 -4.21 -17.06 1.69
N PRO A 174 -5.42 -17.42 2.14
CA PRO A 174 -6.20 -16.54 3.02
C PRO A 174 -5.47 -16.21 4.33
N GLY A 175 -5.26 -14.91 4.56
CA GLY A 175 -4.57 -14.36 5.71
C GLY A 175 -3.04 -14.27 5.57
N ALA A 176 -2.49 -14.61 4.41
CA ALA A 176 -1.06 -14.70 4.19
C ALA A 176 -0.61 -13.96 2.92
N LYS A 177 0.70 -13.67 2.82
CA LYS A 177 1.26 -13.11 1.60
C LYS A 177 1.08 -14.08 0.44
N ASN A 178 0.57 -13.57 -0.68
CA ASN A 178 0.52 -14.30 -1.95
C ASN A 178 1.89 -14.84 -2.36
N VAL A 179 1.91 -16.11 -2.77
CA VAL A 179 3.08 -16.78 -3.34
C VAL A 179 2.61 -17.58 -4.55
N ILE A 180 3.24 -17.35 -5.71
CA ILE A 180 2.98 -18.19 -6.88
C ILE A 180 3.65 -19.55 -6.63
N LEU A 181 2.85 -20.54 -6.23
CA LEU A 181 3.32 -21.91 -6.06
C LEU A 181 3.12 -22.66 -7.37
N PRO A 182 4.15 -23.35 -7.90
CA PRO A 182 3.94 -24.24 -9.02
C PRO A 182 3.00 -25.38 -8.56
N ARG A 183 1.96 -25.63 -9.35
CA ARG A 183 1.04 -26.76 -9.14
C ARG A 183 1.85 -28.05 -8.91
N PRO A 184 1.63 -28.78 -7.80
CA PRO A 184 2.17 -30.13 -7.65
C PRO A 184 1.68 -30.96 -8.84
N PRO A 185 2.57 -31.73 -9.51
CA PRO A 185 2.15 -32.54 -10.66
C PRO A 185 0.94 -33.38 -10.27
N ALA A 186 -0.09 -33.37 -11.12
CA ALA A 186 -1.31 -34.13 -10.87
C ALA A 186 -0.92 -35.57 -10.50
N PRO A 187 -1.53 -36.18 -9.47
CA PRO A 187 -1.31 -37.59 -9.22
C PRO A 187 -1.57 -38.35 -10.53
N PRO A 188 -0.69 -39.28 -10.92
CA PRO A 188 -0.90 -40.05 -12.14
C PRO A 188 -2.30 -40.67 -12.08
N PRO A 189 -3.05 -40.70 -13.20
CA PRO A 189 -4.40 -41.22 -13.20
C PRO A 189 -4.36 -42.63 -12.59
N THR A 190 -5.04 -42.80 -11.46
CA THR A 190 -5.18 -44.09 -10.82
C THR A 190 -5.75 -45.04 -11.87
N ALA A 191 -4.91 -45.96 -12.34
CA ALA A 191 -5.34 -46.97 -13.29
C ALA A 191 -6.59 -47.63 -12.71
N ALA A 192 -7.70 -47.55 -13.44
CA ALA A 192 -8.96 -48.14 -13.04
C ALA A 192 -8.72 -49.62 -12.70
N SER A 193 -8.80 -49.94 -11.41
CA SER A 193 -8.74 -51.33 -10.95
C SER A 193 -9.99 -52.03 -11.46
N THR A 194 -9.83 -52.82 -12.52
CA THR A 194 -10.82 -53.77 -13.02
C THR A 194 -10.99 -54.87 -11.99
N GLN A 195 -11.80 -54.61 -10.96
CA GLN A 195 -12.25 -55.65 -10.05
C GLN A 195 -13.30 -56.53 -10.77
N PRO A 196 -13.10 -57.85 -10.90
CA PRO A 196 -14.12 -58.75 -11.45
C PRO A 196 -15.36 -58.78 -10.54
N PRO A 197 -16.57 -58.99 -11.07
CA PRO A 197 -17.80 -58.92 -10.29
C PRO A 197 -17.83 -60.00 -9.21
N ALA A 198 -18.09 -59.56 -7.97
CA ALA A 198 -18.21 -60.42 -6.80
C ALA A 198 -19.33 -61.45 -6.99
N LYS A 199 -18.99 -62.74 -6.83
CA LYS A 199 -19.96 -63.83 -6.70
C LYS A 199 -20.83 -63.59 -5.45
N LYS A 200 -22.13 -63.58 -5.68
CA LYS A 200 -23.20 -63.52 -4.67
C LYS A 200 -23.12 -64.75 -3.77
N VAL A 201 -22.51 -64.62 -2.59
CA VAL A 201 -22.56 -65.64 -1.53
C VAL A 201 -23.76 -65.35 -0.65
N VAL A 202 -24.67 -66.32 -0.60
CA VAL A 202 -25.91 -66.32 0.19
C VAL A 202 -25.56 -66.47 1.68
N SER A 203 -26.11 -65.59 2.51
CA SER A 203 -26.05 -65.69 3.99
C SER A 203 -27.35 -66.31 4.52
N PRO A 204 -27.32 -67.17 5.57
CA PRO A 204 -28.49 -67.43 6.40
C PRO A 204 -28.46 -66.62 7.72
N THR A 205 -29.55 -65.87 7.89
CA THR A 205 -30.35 -65.55 9.09
C THR A 205 -29.84 -65.78 10.52
N SER A 206 -29.93 -64.68 11.30
CA SER A 206 -30.26 -64.52 12.74
C SER A 206 -29.19 -64.75 13.82
N SER A 207 -28.86 -63.71 14.61
CA SER A 207 -29.53 -63.48 15.91
C SER A 207 -28.88 -62.33 16.69
N LYS A 208 -29.70 -61.67 17.50
CA LYS A 208 -29.50 -60.46 18.31
C LYS A 208 -28.94 -60.78 19.68
N ILE A 209 -27.81 -60.19 20.12
CA ILE A 209 -27.48 -59.91 21.53
C ILE A 209 -26.60 -58.63 21.62
N GLN A 210 -26.91 -57.78 22.60
CA GLN A 210 -26.32 -56.47 22.95
C GLN A 210 -25.20 -56.63 24.03
N PRO A 211 -24.70 -55.54 24.64
CA PRO A 211 -23.35 -54.99 24.49
C PRO A 211 -22.34 -55.47 25.56
N SER A 212 -21.04 -55.37 25.25
CA SER A 212 -19.98 -55.45 26.27
C SER A 212 -18.93 -54.36 26.04
N VAL A 213 -18.93 -53.41 26.98
CA VAL A 213 -17.86 -52.48 27.33
C VAL A 213 -16.51 -53.18 27.44
N SER A 214 -15.46 -52.61 26.85
CA SER A 214 -14.12 -52.67 27.42
C SER A 214 -13.25 -51.52 26.93
N ASN A 215 -12.69 -50.81 27.91
CA ASN A 215 -11.68 -49.77 27.77
C ASN A 215 -10.38 -50.37 27.21
N ALA A 216 -9.73 -49.66 26.27
CA ALA A 216 -8.27 -49.61 26.19
C ALA A 216 -7.81 -48.48 25.25
N LEU A 217 -7.26 -47.42 25.84
CA LEU A 217 -6.20 -46.62 25.20
C LEU A 217 -4.94 -47.50 25.12
N PRO A 218 -4.10 -47.28 24.09
CA PRO A 218 -2.73 -46.97 24.45
C PRO A 218 -2.18 -45.72 23.76
N ALA A 219 -1.13 -45.24 24.41
CA ALA A 219 -0.44 -43.99 24.24
C ALA A 219 0.31 -43.86 22.90
N SER A 220 0.34 -42.61 22.44
CA SER A 220 1.55 -41.82 22.14
C SER A 220 2.69 -42.53 21.41
N SER A 221 2.89 -42.15 20.15
CA SER A 221 4.20 -42.17 19.50
C SER A 221 4.57 -40.75 19.07
N ILE A 222 5.46 -40.15 19.85
CA ILE A 222 6.14 -38.89 19.57
C ILE A 222 7.12 -39.15 18.42
N ALA A 223 6.92 -38.48 17.29
CA ALA A 223 7.95 -38.34 16.27
C ALA A 223 8.55 -36.93 16.39
N THR A 224 9.70 -36.87 17.06
CA THR A 224 10.66 -35.76 17.03
C THR A 224 11.40 -35.77 15.69
N THR A 225 11.89 -34.59 15.26
CA THR A 225 12.75 -34.26 14.08
C THR A 225 11.94 -33.53 13.02
N SER A 226 12.19 -32.27 12.64
CA SER A 226 13.45 -31.55 12.44
C SER A 226 13.24 -30.05 12.65
N GLY A 227 14.24 -29.36 13.21
CA GLY A 227 14.17 -27.95 13.54
C GLY A 227 14.15 -27.04 12.31
N TYR A 228 13.11 -26.21 12.19
CA TYR A 228 13.17 -24.98 11.42
C TYR A 228 13.72 -23.88 12.32
N VAL A 229 14.99 -23.54 12.12
CA VAL A 229 15.59 -22.33 12.67
C VAL A 229 15.05 -21.15 11.85
N LEU A 230 14.24 -20.29 12.46
CA LEU A 230 13.83 -19.03 11.86
C LEU A 230 15.09 -18.16 11.65
N PRO A 231 15.29 -17.53 10.49
CA PRO A 231 16.34 -16.54 10.36
C PRO A 231 16.02 -15.36 11.28
N VAL A 232 16.94 -15.06 12.20
CA VAL A 232 16.94 -13.82 12.98
C VAL A 232 17.03 -12.67 11.97
N PRO A 233 16.07 -11.73 11.91
CA PRO A 233 16.23 -10.55 11.07
C PRO A 233 17.41 -9.74 11.61
N THR A 234 18.51 -9.73 10.86
CA THR A 234 19.63 -8.86 11.14
C THR A 234 19.16 -7.42 10.96
N LYS A 235 19.34 -6.62 12.02
CA LYS A 235 19.07 -5.19 12.03
C LYS A 235 20.14 -4.48 11.21
N ASP A 236 20.10 -4.60 9.88
CA ASP A 236 21.05 -3.89 9.01
C ASP A 236 20.54 -2.50 8.63
N SER A 237 20.95 -1.57 9.49
CA SER A 237 21.45 -0.22 9.22
C SER A 237 21.39 0.29 7.78
N SER A 238 20.23 0.78 7.37
CA SER A 238 20.07 1.71 6.24
C SER A 238 19.50 3.07 6.67
N PHE A 239 19.79 3.49 7.90
CA PHE A 239 19.20 4.70 8.53
C PHE A 239 20.22 5.80 8.90
N LYS A 240 21.28 6.04 8.11
CA LYS A 240 22.29 7.09 8.47
C LYS A 240 22.62 8.14 7.41
N TRP A 241 22.03 8.10 6.22
CA TRP A 241 22.37 9.07 5.17
C TRP A 241 21.50 10.33 5.22
N TYR A 242 20.25 10.22 5.68
CA TYR A 242 19.33 11.37 5.77
C TYR A 242 19.69 12.36 6.90
N LEU A 243 20.29 11.88 8.00
CA LEU A 243 20.72 12.77 9.10
C LEU A 243 21.99 13.56 8.74
N LEU A 244 22.88 13.02 7.90
CA LEU A 244 24.05 13.75 7.40
C LEU A 244 23.67 14.81 6.36
N LEU A 245 22.70 14.50 5.48
CA LEU A 245 22.15 15.48 4.52
C LEU A 245 21.38 16.61 5.21
N GLY A 246 20.61 16.29 6.26
CA GLY A 246 19.90 17.31 7.05
C GLY A 246 20.84 18.28 7.77
N LEU A 247 21.97 17.80 8.31
CA LEU A 247 22.93 18.63 9.03
C LEU A 247 23.66 19.64 8.11
N VAL A 248 23.99 19.24 6.87
CA VAL A 248 24.67 20.12 5.90
C VAL A 248 23.77 21.27 5.44
N VAL A 249 22.47 21.03 5.27
CA VAL A 249 21.50 22.07 4.89
C VAL A 249 21.28 23.07 6.02
N VAL A 250 21.22 22.61 7.28
CA VAL A 250 21.02 23.49 8.44
C VAL A 250 22.26 24.35 8.71
N ILE A 251 23.47 23.79 8.63
CA ILE A 251 24.71 24.55 8.86
C ILE A 251 24.97 25.55 7.72
N GLY A 252 24.70 25.17 6.46
CA GLY A 252 24.84 26.06 5.30
C GLY A 252 23.85 27.23 5.32
N GLY A 253 22.60 26.98 5.72
CA GLY A 253 21.58 28.03 5.89
C GLY A 253 21.92 29.04 7.00
N LEU A 254 22.48 28.56 8.12
CA LEU A 254 22.84 29.41 9.25
C LEU A 254 24.05 30.32 8.93
N ALA A 255 25.06 29.81 8.21
CA ALA A 255 26.22 30.59 7.80
C ALA A 255 25.84 31.73 6.81
N TYR A 256 24.90 31.46 5.90
CA TYR A 256 24.39 32.46 4.96
C TYR A 256 23.58 33.56 5.67
N TRP A 257 22.79 33.21 6.68
CA TRP A 257 21.99 34.17 7.45
C TRP A 257 22.85 35.08 8.35
N ILE A 258 23.92 34.55 8.93
CA ILE A 258 24.84 35.32 9.79
C ILE A 258 25.77 36.21 8.95
N GLY A 259 26.27 35.72 7.80
CA GLY A 259 27.12 36.51 6.90
C GLY A 259 26.42 37.66 6.17
N GLY A 260 25.09 37.65 6.11
CA GLY A 260 24.28 38.68 5.45
C GLY A 260 23.99 39.93 6.28
N ARG A 261 24.39 39.99 7.56
CA ARG A 261 24.04 41.11 8.46
C ARG A 261 25.15 42.13 8.75
N GLU A 262 26.38 41.95 8.27
CA GLU A 262 27.45 42.92 8.51
C GLU A 262 27.94 43.62 7.24
N LYS A 263 27.47 44.87 7.08
CA LYS A 263 28.27 46.10 6.94
C LYS A 263 27.55 47.13 6.07
N LYS A 264 26.66 47.90 6.71
CA LYS A 264 26.60 49.34 6.46
C LYS A 264 26.59 50.02 7.82
N LYS A 265 27.77 50.43 8.27
CA LYS A 265 27.93 51.50 9.25
C LYS A 265 28.71 52.64 8.59
N ASP A 266 27.94 53.68 8.30
CA ASP A 266 28.13 55.08 8.66
C ASP A 266 29.39 55.82 8.17
N GLY A 267 29.14 56.85 7.36
CA GLY A 267 30.05 57.94 7.01
C GLY A 267 29.24 59.21 6.82
N GLU A 268 29.06 59.91 7.94
CA GLU A 268 28.35 61.17 8.20
C GLU A 268 29.02 62.39 7.55
N LEU A 269 28.22 63.36 7.07
CA LEU A 269 28.45 64.81 7.21
C LEU A 269 27.11 65.54 7.08
N SER A 270 26.56 66.00 8.23
CA SER A 270 25.43 66.92 8.33
C SER A 270 25.96 68.36 8.27
N ALA A 271 25.33 69.23 7.47
CA ALA A 271 25.69 70.64 7.32
C ALA A 271 24.63 71.57 7.93
N GLU A 272 23.99 71.13 9.03
CA GLU A 272 22.95 71.90 9.73
C GLU A 272 23.32 72.05 11.21
N ASP A 273 24.48 72.63 11.48
CA ASP A 273 24.82 73.11 12.81
C ASP A 273 25.85 74.26 12.72
N PHE A 274 25.39 75.42 12.26
CA PHE A 274 26.09 76.69 12.51
C PHE A 274 25.07 77.76 12.85
N THR A 275 24.89 77.95 14.16
CA THR A 275 24.21 79.11 14.75
C THR A 275 25.10 80.34 14.55
N ILE A 276 24.66 81.32 13.76
CA ILE A 276 25.27 82.65 13.72
C ILE A 276 24.41 83.59 14.56
N ILE A 277 25.11 84.33 15.40
CA ILE A 277 24.68 85.16 16.51
C ILE A 277 24.12 86.47 15.93
N GLU A 278 22.93 86.89 16.36
CA GLU A 278 22.42 88.24 16.05
C GLU A 278 23.30 89.30 16.76
N GLU A 279 23.95 90.17 15.98
CA GLU A 279 24.46 91.44 16.48
C GLU A 279 23.63 92.59 15.88
N LYS A 280 22.83 93.18 16.76
CA LYS A 280 22.11 94.43 16.58
C LYS A 280 23.12 95.57 16.34
N ASN A 281 23.05 96.24 15.20
CA ASN A 281 23.55 97.62 15.12
C ASN A 281 22.67 98.50 14.23
N GLU A 282 22.32 99.60 14.86
CA GLU A 282 21.47 100.72 14.51
C GLU A 282 22.23 101.65 13.55
N HIS A 283 21.61 102.04 12.43
CA HIS A 283 22.04 103.26 11.73
C HIS A 283 20.87 104.01 11.10
N GLN A 284 20.95 105.33 11.30
CA GLN A 284 19.90 106.31 11.23
C GLN A 284 19.52 106.76 9.82
N ASP A 285 18.34 107.36 9.76
CA ASP A 285 17.81 108.28 8.74
C ASP A 285 18.83 109.30 8.20
N GLY A 286 18.60 109.68 6.93
CA GLY A 286 19.19 110.85 6.28
C GLY A 286 19.05 110.81 4.76
#